data_AF-A0A1M4VE84-F1
#
_entry.id   AF-A0A1M4VE84-F1
#
_cell.length_a   1.000
_cell.length_b   1.000
_cell.length_c   1.000
_cell.angle_alpha   90.00
_cell.angle_beta   90.00
_cell.angle_gamma   90.00
#
_symmetry.space_group_name_H-M   'P 1'
#
loop_
_entity.id
_entity.type
_entity.pdbx_description
1 polymer ?
#
loop_
_entity_poly.entity_id
_entity_poly.type
_entity_poly.pdbx_seq_one_letter_code
_entity_poly.pdbx_strand_id
1 'polypeptide(L)'
;MQTSSKAEQLLRQINSKTKLGDLRKMAKEIKMDHALANELWSSGDFLSRQLAILIMDHKVLTQEVVDKLDMDIQGHPVNERNQLIDWLMANQLTKDKKTIALIESWENSPSALQRRIFWYYQGRLRWMGQVSPENTAYLLLAIEAKITGEASEVQWAMNFTAGWIGVYDKKFRARCVAIGKKTGLYKDQMVSKGCTPNYLPEFIAIESNKRSL
;
A
#
# COMPACT_ATOMS: atom_id res chain seq x y z
N MET A 1 -6.07 27.68 -11.45
CA MET A 1 -4.67 28.13 -11.49
C MET A 1 -4.11 27.77 -12.84
N GLN A 2 -3.31 28.64 -13.44
CA GLN A 2 -2.57 28.33 -14.66
C GLN A 2 -1.40 27.39 -14.30
N THR A 3 -1.30 26.27 -15.01
CA THR A 3 -0.22 25.29 -14.84
C THR A 3 1.11 25.91 -15.29
N SER A 4 2.20 25.67 -14.56
CA SER A 4 3.54 26.17 -14.92
C SER A 4 4.03 25.52 -16.21
N SER A 5 4.92 26.20 -16.96
CA SER A 5 5.45 25.61 -18.21
C SER A 5 6.20 24.30 -17.97
N LYS A 6 6.84 24.15 -16.79
CA LYS A 6 7.51 22.91 -16.38
C LYS A 6 6.49 21.79 -16.18
N ALA A 7 5.38 22.04 -15.49
CA ALA A 7 4.31 21.07 -15.35
C ALA A 7 3.67 20.72 -16.70
N GLU A 8 3.39 21.70 -17.56
CA GLU A 8 2.86 21.44 -18.91
C GLU A 8 3.78 20.55 -19.75
N GLN A 9 5.09 20.77 -19.70
CA GLN A 9 6.07 19.95 -20.40
C GLN A 9 6.07 18.51 -19.88
N LEU A 10 6.07 18.32 -18.56
CA LEU A 10 6.03 16.99 -17.94
C LEU A 10 4.72 16.25 -18.28
N LEU A 11 3.58 16.93 -18.20
CA LEU A 11 2.27 16.36 -18.54
C LEU A 11 2.20 15.94 -20.02
N ARG A 12 2.85 16.65 -20.93
CA ARG A 12 2.96 16.23 -22.35
C ARG A 12 3.91 15.05 -22.54
N GLN A 13 4.95 14.94 -21.72
CA GLN A 13 5.93 13.87 -21.79
C GLN A 13 5.39 12.55 -21.23
N ILE A 14 4.61 12.61 -20.16
CA ILE A 14 3.98 11.45 -19.53
C ILE A 14 2.81 10.98 -20.37
N ASN A 15 2.80 9.72 -20.74
CA ASN A 15 1.73 9.11 -21.52
C ASN A 15 1.54 7.64 -21.12
N SER A 16 0.57 6.96 -21.73
CA SER A 16 0.22 5.56 -21.41
C SER A 16 1.35 4.54 -21.57
N LYS A 17 2.45 4.88 -22.26
CA LYS A 17 3.63 4.01 -22.41
C LYS A 17 4.72 4.28 -21.35
N THR A 18 4.60 5.35 -20.57
CA THR A 18 5.58 5.71 -19.55
C THR A 18 5.60 4.64 -18.45
N LYS A 19 6.80 4.12 -18.14
CA LYS A 19 6.97 3.09 -17.11
C LYS A 19 7.30 3.73 -15.77
N LEU A 20 7.04 3.02 -14.67
CA LEU A 20 7.41 3.48 -13.32
C LEU A 20 8.92 3.77 -13.18
N GLY A 21 9.77 3.03 -13.89
CA GLY A 21 11.20 3.28 -13.92
C GLY A 21 11.56 4.64 -14.53
N ASP A 22 10.79 5.10 -15.52
CA ASP A 22 10.99 6.41 -16.15
C ASP A 22 10.53 7.52 -15.20
N LEU A 23 9.38 7.35 -14.53
CA LEU A 23 8.93 8.29 -13.49
C LEU A 23 9.96 8.46 -12.37
N ARG A 24 10.61 7.36 -11.95
CA ARG A 24 11.70 7.42 -10.95
C ARG A 24 12.92 8.19 -11.45
N LYS A 25 13.27 8.08 -12.74
CA LYS A 25 14.36 8.87 -13.35
C LYS A 25 13.99 10.36 -13.37
N MET A 26 12.78 10.70 -13.84
CA MET A 26 12.28 12.07 -13.83
C MET A 26 12.28 12.66 -12.41
N ALA A 27 11.76 11.94 -11.43
CA ALA A 27 11.74 12.38 -10.04
C ALA A 27 13.14 12.62 -9.47
N LYS A 28 14.13 11.80 -9.86
CA LYS A 28 15.53 11.98 -9.44
C LYS A 28 16.13 13.29 -9.96
N GLU A 29 15.78 13.68 -11.19
CA GLU A 29 16.22 14.92 -11.81
C GLU A 29 15.51 16.14 -11.19
N ILE A 30 14.19 16.04 -10.99
CA ILE A 30 13.36 17.10 -10.41
C ILE A 30 13.70 17.34 -8.93
N LYS A 31 14.00 16.26 -8.19
CA LYS A 31 14.08 16.22 -6.72
C LYS A 31 12.74 16.59 -6.06
N MET A 32 12.77 16.94 -4.79
CA MET A 32 11.57 17.37 -4.06
C MET A 32 11.14 18.76 -4.53
N ASP A 33 9.90 18.88 -4.99
CA ASP A 33 9.28 20.10 -5.49
C ASP A 33 7.75 19.98 -5.23
N HIS A 34 7.31 20.41 -4.06
CA HIS A 34 5.92 20.21 -3.62
C HIS A 34 4.92 21.07 -4.43
N ALA A 35 5.32 22.25 -4.88
CA ALA A 35 4.47 23.08 -5.73
C ALA A 35 4.21 22.37 -7.08
N LEU A 36 5.27 21.87 -7.72
CA LEU A 36 5.13 21.08 -8.94
C LEU A 36 4.35 19.78 -8.70
N ALA A 37 4.54 19.12 -7.56
CA ALA A 37 3.77 17.94 -7.20
C ALA A 37 2.26 18.24 -7.20
N ASN A 38 1.84 19.36 -6.62
CA ASN A 38 0.43 19.77 -6.57
C ASN A 38 -0.12 20.09 -7.96
N GLU A 39 0.67 20.70 -8.84
CA GLU A 39 0.28 20.93 -10.24
C GLU A 39 0.10 19.62 -11.01
N LEU A 40 1.03 18.68 -10.89
CA LEU A 40 0.94 17.36 -11.49
C LEU A 40 -0.23 16.55 -10.93
N TRP A 41 -0.46 16.62 -9.62
CA TRP A 41 -1.56 15.93 -8.95
C TRP A 41 -2.93 16.40 -9.45
N SER A 42 -3.06 17.71 -9.64
CA SER A 42 -4.30 18.37 -10.09
C SER A 42 -4.70 17.98 -11.52
N SER A 43 -3.80 17.39 -12.30
CA SER A 43 -4.13 16.87 -13.64
C SER A 43 -5.14 15.72 -13.61
N GLY A 44 -5.25 15.00 -12.49
CA GLY A 44 -6.08 13.81 -12.36
C GLY A 44 -5.53 12.56 -13.06
N ASP A 45 -4.48 12.69 -13.87
CA ASP A 45 -3.87 11.58 -14.58
C ASP A 45 -3.10 10.66 -13.63
N PHE A 46 -3.28 9.35 -13.80
CA PHE A 46 -2.70 8.32 -12.94
C PHE A 46 -1.17 8.38 -12.87
N LEU A 47 -0.48 8.47 -14.02
CA LEU A 47 0.98 8.46 -14.06
C LEU A 47 1.57 9.79 -13.59
N SER A 48 0.85 10.89 -13.83
CA SER A 48 1.18 12.22 -13.33
C SER A 48 1.06 12.29 -11.81
N ARG A 49 0.02 11.70 -11.22
CA ARG A 49 -0.13 11.53 -9.76
C ARG A 49 0.96 10.62 -9.17
N GLN A 50 1.35 9.55 -9.87
CA GLN A 50 2.48 8.70 -9.47
C GLN A 50 3.81 9.47 -9.43
N LEU A 51 4.05 10.39 -10.38
CA LEU A 51 5.22 11.28 -10.34
C LEU A 51 5.10 12.31 -9.21
N ALA A 52 3.93 12.93 -9.04
CA ALA A 52 3.67 13.88 -7.97
C ALA A 52 4.02 13.29 -6.59
N ILE A 53 3.60 12.05 -6.33
CA ILE A 53 3.95 11.31 -5.10
C ILE A 53 5.46 11.17 -4.92
N LEU A 54 6.26 11.05 -5.98
CA LEU A 54 7.71 10.92 -5.84
C LEU A 54 8.41 12.23 -5.47
N ILE A 55 7.81 13.37 -5.80
CA ILE A 55 8.44 14.70 -5.66
C ILE A 55 7.78 15.58 -4.60
N MET A 56 6.64 15.19 -4.02
CA MET A 56 6.02 15.93 -2.92
C MET A 56 6.87 15.88 -1.64
N ASP A 57 6.66 16.87 -0.76
CA ASP A 57 7.28 16.93 0.56
C ASP A 57 6.42 16.22 1.60
N HIS A 58 6.92 15.14 2.20
CA HIS A 58 6.22 14.42 3.28
C HIS A 58 5.98 15.29 4.52
N LYS A 59 6.80 16.33 4.75
CA LYS A 59 6.71 17.14 5.98
C LYS A 59 5.44 17.98 6.06
N VAL A 60 4.78 18.20 4.93
CA VAL A 60 3.53 18.97 4.86
C VAL A 60 2.29 18.08 4.78
N LEU A 61 2.45 16.75 4.85
CA LEU A 61 1.32 15.81 4.82
C LEU A 61 0.67 15.69 6.20
N THR A 62 -0.29 16.59 6.46
CA THR A 62 -1.22 16.49 7.60
C THR A 62 -2.35 15.51 7.29
N GLN A 63 -3.16 15.14 8.30
CA GLN A 63 -4.34 14.29 8.08
C GLN A 63 -5.27 14.91 7.04
N GLU A 64 -5.52 16.21 7.10
CA GLU A 64 -6.41 16.93 6.18
C GLU A 64 -5.87 16.93 4.75
N VAL A 65 -4.54 16.98 4.57
CA VAL A 65 -3.92 16.87 3.24
C VAL A 65 -4.06 15.44 2.72
N VAL A 66 -3.77 14.45 3.56
CA VAL A 66 -3.91 13.03 3.19
C VAL A 66 -5.35 12.67 2.86
N ASP A 67 -6.34 13.19 3.60
CA ASP A 67 -7.76 12.96 3.32
C ASP A 67 -8.16 13.49 1.94
N LYS A 68 -7.62 14.64 1.52
CA LYS A 68 -7.84 15.17 0.18
C LYS A 68 -7.20 14.28 -0.89
N LEU A 69 -5.96 13.84 -0.67
CA LEU A 69 -5.29 12.91 -1.58
C LEU A 69 -6.05 11.59 -1.67
N ASP A 70 -6.53 11.05 -0.55
CA ASP A 70 -7.34 9.83 -0.48
C ASP A 70 -8.64 10.00 -1.30
N MET A 71 -9.40 11.07 -1.07
CA MET A 71 -10.62 11.38 -1.83
C MET A 71 -10.36 11.46 -3.34
N ASP A 72 -9.26 12.10 -3.74
CA ASP A 72 -8.84 12.17 -5.13
C ASP A 72 -8.47 10.79 -5.71
N ILE A 73 -7.80 9.95 -4.91
CA ILE A 73 -7.42 8.58 -5.29
C ILE A 73 -8.67 7.70 -5.46
N GLN A 74 -9.70 7.88 -4.64
CA GLN A 74 -10.96 7.12 -4.74
C GLN A 74 -11.66 7.28 -6.10
N GLY A 75 -11.41 8.39 -6.82
CA GLY A 75 -11.92 8.61 -8.17
C GLY A 75 -11.28 7.73 -9.26
N HIS A 76 -10.20 7.01 -8.96
CA HIS A 76 -9.53 6.12 -9.92
C HIS A 76 -10.12 4.71 -9.96
N PRO A 77 -9.94 3.98 -11.09
CA PRO A 77 -10.19 2.54 -11.16
C PRO A 77 -9.49 1.77 -10.04
N VAL A 78 -10.07 0.62 -9.63
CA VAL A 78 -9.63 -0.15 -8.45
C VAL A 78 -8.13 -0.48 -8.45
N ASN A 79 -7.56 -0.83 -9.60
CA ASN A 79 -6.14 -1.16 -9.69
C ASN A 79 -5.25 0.09 -9.50
N GLU A 80 -5.64 1.21 -10.10
CA GLU A 80 -4.91 2.48 -10.00
C GLU A 80 -5.00 3.07 -8.60
N ARG A 81 -6.18 3.06 -7.97
CA ARG A 81 -6.34 3.58 -6.60
C ARG A 81 -5.49 2.80 -5.58
N ASN A 82 -5.47 1.46 -5.70
CA ASN A 82 -4.64 0.60 -4.85
C ASN A 82 -3.16 0.89 -5.07
N GLN A 83 -2.74 1.06 -6.32
CA GLN A 83 -1.36 1.40 -6.64
C GLN A 83 -0.96 2.79 -6.14
N LEU A 84 -1.82 3.80 -6.31
CA LEU A 84 -1.57 5.16 -5.83
C LEU A 84 -1.42 5.21 -4.31
N ILE A 85 -2.33 4.59 -3.57
CA ILE A 85 -2.27 4.64 -2.10
C ILE A 85 -1.06 3.87 -1.55
N ASP A 86 -0.76 2.69 -2.12
CA ASP A 86 0.42 1.91 -1.73
C ASP A 86 1.72 2.67 -2.09
N TRP A 87 1.73 3.41 -3.20
CA TRP A 87 2.84 4.25 -3.62
C TRP A 87 3.02 5.48 -2.74
N LEU A 88 1.93 6.14 -2.36
CA LEU A 88 1.93 7.26 -1.41
C LEU A 88 2.50 6.83 -0.05
N MET A 89 2.06 5.68 0.45
CA MET A 89 2.57 5.10 1.68
C MET A 89 4.09 4.84 1.62
N ALA A 90 4.53 4.15 0.57
CA ALA A 90 5.92 3.72 0.45
C ALA A 90 6.90 4.87 0.23
N ASN A 91 6.49 5.91 -0.51
CA ASN A 91 7.39 7.01 -0.87
C ASN A 91 7.29 8.19 0.09
N GLN A 92 6.15 8.40 0.77
CA GLN A 92 5.91 9.59 1.57
C GLN A 92 5.51 9.29 3.02
N LEU A 93 4.43 8.53 3.26
CA LEU A 93 3.87 8.41 4.62
C LEU A 93 4.77 7.64 5.60
N THR A 94 5.62 6.74 5.11
CA THR A 94 6.56 6.00 5.97
C THR A 94 7.90 6.73 6.19
N LYS A 95 8.04 7.97 5.72
CA LYS A 95 9.28 8.75 5.83
C LYS A 95 9.42 9.54 7.13
N ASP A 96 8.31 9.84 7.80
CA ASP A 96 8.29 10.64 9.01
C ASP A 96 7.47 9.99 10.13
N LYS A 97 7.87 10.24 11.39
CA LYS A 97 7.19 9.69 12.56
C LYS A 97 5.74 10.18 12.68
N LYS A 98 5.45 11.42 12.29
CA LYS A 98 4.10 11.99 12.35
C LYS A 98 3.16 11.28 11.39
N THR A 99 3.59 11.06 10.15
CA THR A 99 2.80 10.36 9.15
C THR A 99 2.68 8.86 9.45
N ILE A 100 3.66 8.25 10.09
CA ILE A 100 3.52 6.89 10.64
C ILE A 100 2.44 6.84 11.73
N ALA A 101 2.42 7.81 12.64
CA ALA A 101 1.38 7.89 13.67
C ALA A 101 -0.03 8.04 13.04
N LEU A 102 -0.15 8.76 11.92
CA LEU A 102 -1.41 8.80 11.15
C LEU A 102 -1.79 7.40 10.64
N ILE A 103 -0.86 6.69 9.99
CA ILE A 103 -1.09 5.31 9.52
C ILE A 103 -1.61 4.42 10.65
N GLU A 104 -0.98 4.49 11.82
CA GLU A 104 -1.34 3.67 12.99
C GLU A 104 -2.73 3.99 13.55
N SER A 105 -3.24 5.21 13.33
CA SER A 105 -4.60 5.60 13.74
C SER A 105 -5.72 5.09 12.82
N TRP A 106 -5.38 4.60 11.62
CA TRP A 106 -6.36 4.35 10.56
C TRP A 106 -7.06 2.99 10.59
N GLU A 107 -6.85 2.15 11.60
CA GLU A 107 -7.46 0.82 11.67
C GLU A 107 -8.99 0.85 11.45
N ASN A 108 -9.65 1.85 12.03
CA ASN A 108 -11.11 2.02 11.94
C ASN A 108 -11.49 3.31 11.17
N SER A 109 -10.61 3.78 10.28
CA SER A 109 -10.91 4.95 9.44
C SER A 109 -12.19 4.71 8.60
N PRO A 110 -13.01 5.74 8.36
CA PRO A 110 -14.13 5.63 7.41
C PRO A 110 -13.65 5.33 5.98
N SER A 111 -12.43 5.75 5.59
CA SER A 111 -11.86 5.44 4.29
C SER A 111 -11.30 4.01 4.23
N ALA A 112 -11.76 3.24 3.25
CA ALA A 112 -11.21 1.91 2.97
C ALA A 112 -9.74 1.96 2.54
N LEU A 113 -9.29 3.03 1.88
CA LEU A 113 -7.90 3.18 1.47
C LEU A 113 -6.98 3.41 2.68
N GLN A 114 -7.40 4.22 3.65
CA GLN A 114 -6.68 4.39 4.91
C GLN A 114 -6.63 3.09 5.72
N ARG A 115 -7.75 2.36 5.85
CA ARG A 115 -7.76 1.05 6.51
C ARG A 115 -6.83 0.06 5.79
N ARG A 116 -6.83 0.05 4.45
CA ARG A 116 -5.87 -0.74 3.66
C ARG A 116 -4.43 -0.40 4.04
N ILE A 117 -4.09 0.88 4.14
CA ILE A 117 -2.73 1.31 4.49
C ILE A 117 -2.34 0.93 5.91
N PHE A 118 -3.24 1.02 6.89
CA PHE A 118 -2.99 0.51 8.23
C PHE A 118 -2.56 -0.97 8.18
N TRP A 119 -3.38 -1.82 7.55
CA TRP A 119 -3.08 -3.26 7.46
C TRP A 119 -1.82 -3.52 6.63
N TYR A 120 -1.67 -2.87 5.49
CA TYR A 120 -0.49 -3.07 4.64
C TYR A 120 0.81 -2.66 5.35
N TYR A 121 0.77 -1.58 6.15
CA TYR A 121 1.89 -1.20 7.01
C TYR A 121 2.21 -2.27 8.06
N GLN A 122 1.20 -2.80 8.76
CA GLN A 122 1.39 -3.88 9.73
C GLN A 122 2.04 -5.11 9.08
N GLY A 123 1.59 -5.51 7.89
CA GLY A 123 2.21 -6.60 7.12
C GLY A 123 3.66 -6.29 6.70
N ARG A 124 3.94 -5.07 6.23
CA ARG A 124 5.29 -4.65 5.86
C ARG A 124 6.27 -4.65 7.04
N LEU A 125 5.81 -4.32 8.25
CA LEU A 125 6.64 -4.42 9.46
C LEU A 125 7.11 -5.86 9.73
N ARG A 126 6.32 -6.89 9.37
CA ARG A 126 6.74 -8.30 9.49
C ARG A 126 7.61 -8.73 8.32
N TRP A 127 7.26 -8.29 7.12
CA TRP A 127 7.97 -8.69 5.91
C TRP A 127 9.38 -8.09 5.82
N MET A 128 9.50 -6.79 6.12
CA MET A 128 10.72 -6.01 5.96
C MET A 128 11.43 -5.69 7.29
N GLY A 129 10.74 -5.85 8.43
CA GLY A 129 11.27 -5.49 9.74
C GLY A 129 12.22 -6.54 10.30
N GLN A 130 13.21 -6.09 11.06
CA GLN A 130 14.15 -6.97 11.77
C GLN A 130 13.50 -7.62 13.01
N VAL A 131 12.57 -6.91 13.66
CA VAL A 131 11.83 -7.38 14.84
C VAL A 131 10.35 -7.06 14.64
N SER A 132 9.49 -8.06 14.80
CA SER A 132 8.05 -7.89 14.70
C SER A 132 7.50 -7.14 15.92
N PRO A 133 6.58 -6.17 15.75
CA PRO A 133 5.91 -5.54 16.87
C PRO A 133 5.11 -6.54 17.69
N GLU A 134 5.02 -6.31 19.01
CA GLU A 134 4.31 -7.17 19.96
C GLU A 134 2.77 -7.03 19.92
N ASN A 135 2.19 -6.76 18.73
CA ASN A 135 0.74 -6.67 18.53
C ASN A 135 0.15 -7.82 17.69
N THR A 136 0.94 -8.85 17.35
CA THR A 136 0.50 -9.97 16.49
C THR A 136 -0.76 -10.68 17.00
N ALA A 137 -0.87 -10.93 18.32
CA ALA A 137 -2.04 -11.59 18.88
C ALA A 137 -3.32 -10.77 18.68
N TYR A 138 -3.24 -9.44 18.85
CA TYR A 138 -4.33 -8.51 18.59
C TYR A 138 -4.73 -8.50 17.11
N LEU A 139 -3.75 -8.36 16.20
CA LEU A 139 -4.00 -8.31 14.76
C LEU A 139 -4.73 -9.58 14.27
N LEU A 140 -4.34 -10.76 14.75
CA LEU A 140 -5.00 -12.01 14.35
C LEU A 140 -6.45 -12.10 14.87
N LEU A 141 -6.72 -11.61 16.08
CA LEU A 141 -8.10 -11.53 16.60
C LEU A 141 -8.95 -10.58 15.74
N ALA A 142 -8.42 -9.41 15.41
CA ALA A 142 -9.10 -8.45 14.55
C ALA A 142 -9.33 -9.01 13.13
N ILE A 143 -8.36 -9.73 12.58
CA ILE A 143 -8.49 -10.40 11.28
C ILE A 143 -9.60 -11.44 11.30
N GLU A 144 -9.59 -12.35 12.28
CA GLU A 144 -10.60 -13.39 12.42
C GLU A 144 -12.01 -12.84 12.56
N ALA A 145 -12.16 -11.69 13.22
CA ALA A 145 -13.45 -11.05 13.45
C ALA A 145 -13.99 -10.29 12.23
N LYS A 146 -13.11 -9.63 11.45
CA LYS A 146 -13.53 -8.61 10.47
C LYS A 146 -13.27 -8.97 9.00
N ILE A 147 -12.28 -9.82 8.68
CA ILE A 147 -11.73 -9.94 7.32
C ILE A 147 -12.78 -10.29 6.24
N THR A 148 -13.79 -11.09 6.54
CA THR A 148 -14.81 -11.50 5.57
C THR A 148 -15.84 -10.42 5.28
N GLY A 149 -16.01 -9.45 6.18
CA GLY A 149 -16.96 -8.33 6.04
C GLY A 149 -16.31 -7.01 5.58
N GLU A 150 -15.01 -7.00 5.35
CA GLU A 150 -14.26 -5.80 4.96
C GLU A 150 -14.30 -5.53 3.45
N ALA A 151 -13.99 -4.28 3.08
CA ALA A 151 -13.83 -3.90 1.68
C ALA A 151 -12.70 -4.71 1.02
N SER A 152 -12.84 -5.04 -0.27
CA SER A 152 -11.93 -5.94 -1.00
C SER A 152 -10.45 -5.56 -0.89
N GLU A 153 -10.16 -4.26 -0.94
CA GLU A 153 -8.82 -3.69 -0.83
C GLU A 153 -8.25 -3.78 0.58
N VAL A 154 -9.09 -3.71 1.61
CA VAL A 154 -8.71 -3.89 3.02
C VAL A 154 -8.51 -5.37 3.32
N GLN A 155 -9.43 -6.21 2.85
CA GLN A 155 -9.37 -7.67 2.96
C GLN A 155 -8.05 -8.22 2.39
N TRP A 156 -7.60 -7.71 1.24
CA TRP A 156 -6.30 -8.08 0.69
C TRP A 156 -5.14 -7.71 1.62
N ALA A 157 -5.14 -6.52 2.21
CA ALA A 157 -4.10 -6.06 3.13
C ALA A 157 -4.12 -6.83 4.47
N MET A 158 -5.30 -7.19 4.96
CA MET A 158 -5.47 -8.07 6.12
C MET A 158 -4.92 -9.47 5.84
N ASN A 159 -5.25 -10.04 4.68
CA ASN A 159 -4.71 -11.32 4.23
C ASN A 159 -3.18 -11.28 4.09
N PHE A 160 -2.65 -10.22 3.47
CA PHE A 160 -1.21 -9.99 3.38
C PHE A 160 -0.53 -9.96 4.76
N THR A 161 -1.16 -9.30 5.74
CA THR A 161 -0.68 -9.24 7.13
C THR A 161 -0.66 -10.63 7.78
N ALA A 162 -1.74 -11.39 7.69
CA ALA A 162 -1.80 -12.77 8.20
C ALA A 162 -0.76 -13.67 7.53
N GLY A 163 -0.52 -13.49 6.23
CA GLY A 163 0.47 -14.23 5.46
C GLY A 163 1.87 -14.03 6.03
N TRP A 164 2.32 -12.77 6.17
CA TRP A 164 3.66 -12.50 6.70
C TRP A 164 3.82 -12.83 8.18
N ILE A 165 2.76 -12.71 8.98
CA ILE A 165 2.75 -13.26 10.35
C ILE A 165 3.01 -14.77 10.29
N GLY A 166 2.28 -15.52 9.46
CA GLY A 166 2.42 -16.98 9.39
C GLY A 166 3.76 -17.44 8.82
N VAL A 167 4.38 -16.66 7.94
CA VAL A 167 5.71 -16.95 7.37
C VAL A 167 6.79 -16.86 8.44
N TYR A 168 6.84 -15.76 9.20
CA TYR A 168 7.95 -15.46 10.11
C TYR A 168 7.70 -15.88 11.56
N ASP A 169 6.46 -15.83 12.04
CA ASP A 169 6.12 -16.19 13.41
C ASP A 169 5.55 -17.62 13.48
N LYS A 170 6.45 -18.59 13.69
CA LYS A 170 6.11 -20.02 13.74
C LYS A 170 5.05 -20.34 14.79
N LYS A 171 4.98 -19.56 15.88
CA LYS A 171 3.97 -19.73 16.95
C LYS A 171 2.55 -19.52 16.42
N PHE A 172 2.36 -18.57 15.50
CA PHE A 172 1.05 -18.24 14.95
C PHE A 172 0.78 -18.85 13.57
N ARG A 173 1.76 -19.51 12.95
CA ARG A 173 1.62 -20.12 11.61
C ARG A 173 0.37 -20.98 11.45
N ALA A 174 0.13 -21.91 12.37
CA ALA A 174 -1.05 -22.79 12.31
C ALA A 174 -2.37 -22.00 12.35
N ARG A 175 -2.42 -20.91 13.13
CA ARG A 175 -3.57 -20.01 13.21
C ARG A 175 -3.80 -19.27 11.90
N CYS A 176 -2.76 -18.72 11.27
CA CYS A 176 -2.87 -18.06 9.96
C CYS A 176 -3.33 -19.03 8.86
N VAL A 177 -2.83 -20.27 8.86
CA VAL A 177 -3.31 -21.32 7.95
C VAL A 177 -4.78 -21.63 8.18
N ALA A 178 -5.22 -21.71 9.45
CA ALA A 178 -6.62 -21.94 9.78
C ALA A 178 -7.53 -20.78 9.33
N ILE A 179 -7.08 -19.53 9.48
CA ILE A 179 -7.78 -18.34 8.94
C ILE A 179 -7.99 -18.52 7.43
N GLY A 180 -6.93 -18.82 6.67
CA GLY A 180 -7.04 -19.03 5.22
C GLY A 180 -8.01 -20.13 4.80
N LYS A 181 -7.94 -21.28 5.47
CA LYS A 181 -8.87 -22.40 5.22
C LYS A 181 -10.32 -22.01 5.52
N LYS A 182 -10.55 -21.26 6.61
CA LYS A 182 -11.89 -20.83 7.03
C LYS A 182 -12.47 -19.79 6.08
N THR A 183 -11.68 -18.81 5.64
CA THR A 183 -12.17 -17.73 4.79
C THR A 183 -12.24 -18.12 3.32
N GLY A 184 -11.39 -19.05 2.85
CA GLY A 184 -11.32 -19.46 1.45
C GLY A 184 -10.82 -18.35 0.51
N LEU A 185 -10.36 -17.22 1.04
CA LEU A 185 -9.96 -16.07 0.24
C LEU A 185 -8.77 -16.42 -0.67
N TYR A 186 -8.90 -16.05 -1.94
CA TYR A 186 -7.89 -16.22 -2.98
C TYR A 186 -7.49 -17.68 -3.31
N LYS A 187 -8.24 -18.68 -2.84
CA LYS A 187 -7.92 -20.11 -3.01
C LYS A 187 -7.70 -20.52 -4.47
N ASP A 188 -8.54 -20.04 -5.37
CA ASP A 188 -8.49 -20.39 -6.80
C ASP A 188 -7.86 -19.27 -7.65
N GLN A 189 -7.12 -18.35 -7.01
CA GLN A 189 -6.46 -17.27 -7.73
C GLN A 189 -5.33 -17.81 -8.60
N MET A 190 -5.47 -17.66 -9.92
CA MET A 190 -4.37 -17.92 -10.85
C MET A 190 -3.28 -16.86 -10.72
N VAL A 191 -2.03 -17.30 -10.59
CA VAL A 191 -0.86 -16.42 -10.58
C VAL A 191 0.13 -16.83 -11.67
N SER A 192 0.85 -15.85 -12.21
CA SER A 192 1.90 -16.10 -13.21
C SER A 192 3.00 -16.99 -12.64
N LYS A 193 3.69 -17.71 -13.53
CA LYS A 193 4.81 -18.59 -13.16
C LYS A 193 5.86 -17.82 -12.34
N GLY A 194 6.19 -18.34 -11.16
CA GLY A 194 7.16 -17.73 -10.23
C GLY A 194 6.57 -16.77 -9.19
N CYS A 195 5.30 -16.38 -9.33
CA CYS A 195 4.57 -15.63 -8.30
C CYS A 195 4.00 -16.56 -7.23
N THR A 196 3.83 -16.04 -6.02
CA THR A 196 3.18 -16.76 -4.92
C THR A 196 1.68 -16.40 -4.87
N PRO A 197 0.76 -17.38 -4.79
CA PRO A 197 -0.67 -17.12 -4.63
C PRO A 197 -0.98 -16.44 -3.29
N ASN A 198 -2.09 -15.70 -3.20
CA ASN A 198 -2.49 -15.04 -1.95
C ASN A 198 -3.26 -15.96 -0.98
N TYR A 199 -3.61 -17.18 -1.38
CA TYR A 199 -4.26 -18.13 -0.49
C TYR A 199 -3.34 -18.48 0.68
N LEU A 200 -3.70 -18.08 1.90
CA LEU A 200 -2.80 -18.12 3.06
C LEU A 200 -2.08 -19.46 3.26
N PRO A 201 -2.72 -20.64 3.18
CA PRO A 201 -2.02 -21.91 3.35
C PRO A 201 -0.89 -22.12 2.34
N GLU A 202 -1.12 -21.80 1.07
CA GLU A 202 -0.13 -21.93 0.01
C GLU A 202 0.92 -20.82 0.09
N PHE A 203 0.48 -19.58 0.31
CA PHE A 203 1.35 -18.43 0.50
C PHE A 203 2.40 -18.69 1.59
N ILE A 204 1.92 -19.09 2.78
CA ILE A 204 2.77 -19.34 3.94
C ILE A 204 3.74 -20.48 3.64
N ALA A 205 3.26 -21.60 3.09
CA ALA A 205 4.12 -22.73 2.75
C ALA A 205 5.22 -22.35 1.76
N ILE A 206 4.87 -21.65 0.68
CA ILE A 206 5.81 -21.25 -0.38
C ILE A 206 6.82 -20.22 0.13
N GLU A 207 6.38 -19.14 0.79
CA GLU A 207 7.27 -18.07 1.24
C GLU A 207 8.17 -18.49 2.42
N SER A 208 7.69 -19.38 3.30
CA SER A 208 8.53 -20.01 4.32
C SER A 208 9.60 -20.90 3.69
N ASN A 209 9.26 -21.72 2.69
CA ASN A 209 10.22 -22.56 1.98
C ASN A 209 11.30 -21.74 1.27
N LYS A 210 10.92 -20.66 0.58
CA LYS A 210 11.87 -19.74 -0.08
C LYS A 210 12.88 -19.10 0.89
N ARG A 211 12.57 -19.08 2.19
CA ARG A 211 13.39 -18.47 3.26
C ARG A 211 13.98 -19.49 4.23
N SER A 212 13.77 -20.78 4.01
CA SER A 212 14.22 -21.86 4.89
C SER A 212 13.71 -21.73 6.35
N LEU A 213 12.41 -21.40 6.52
CA LEU A 213 11.76 -21.13 7.83
C LEU A 213 10.81 -22.23 8.33
#